data_AF-A0A933CAU6-F1
#
_entry.id   AF-A0A933CAU6-F1
#
_cell.length_a   1.000
_cell.length_b   1.000
_cell.length_c   1.000
_cell.angle_alpha   90.00
_cell.angle_beta   90.00
_cell.angle_gamma   90.00
#
_symmetry.space_group_name_H-M   'P 1'
#
loop_
_entity.id
_entity.type
_entity.pdbx_description
1 polymer ?
#
loop_
_entity_poly.entity_id
_entity_poly.type
_entity_poly.pdbx_seq_one_letter_code
_entity_poly.pdbx_strand_id
1 'polypeptide(L)'
;MKKDETLALATLCLALGLGAAWANAAGAPESATAVSDLYPNDMGPADLDVSEYPKPIREGYKLTVFKCAACHTPARPLNSQFLELSAEEEAAFKKKHPEIHKDNRLVHIEDKIWNRYVKRMMSKPGCPVKGDDGKKIWDFLVYDSKARKTGANAKAWAKHRTKLLRDFAQQNPDAYKKLFGAAPAPKEIQ
;
A
#
# COMPACT_ATOMS: atom_id res chain seq x y z
N MET A 1 72.43 -10.17 22.12
CA MET A 1 71.86 -9.18 23.06
C MET A 1 70.37 -9.10 22.74
N LYS A 2 69.41 -9.71 23.45
CA LYS A 2 68.94 -9.54 24.84
C LYS A 2 68.60 -8.08 25.23
N LYS A 3 67.27 -7.82 25.24
CA LYS A 3 66.42 -6.90 26.03
C LYS A 3 66.70 -5.38 25.84
N ASP A 4 65.72 -4.47 25.87
CA ASP A 4 64.64 -4.29 26.85
C ASP A 4 63.33 -3.70 26.28
N GLU A 5 62.26 -3.97 27.01
CA GLU A 5 60.91 -3.45 26.92
C GLU A 5 60.84 -1.96 27.29
N THR A 6 59.99 -1.19 26.62
CA THR A 6 59.28 -0.06 27.25
C THR A 6 57.88 0.06 26.67
N LEU A 7 56.94 -0.16 27.58
CA LEU A 7 55.50 0.00 27.50
C LEU A 7 55.15 1.49 27.56
N ALA A 8 54.31 2.01 26.65
CA ALA A 8 53.38 3.10 26.97
C ALA A 8 52.39 3.44 25.84
N LEU A 9 51.12 3.40 26.23
CA LEU A 9 49.94 4.07 25.71
C LEU A 9 49.35 3.65 24.35
N ALA A 10 48.37 2.76 24.50
CA ALA A 10 47.20 2.66 23.64
C ALA A 10 46.51 4.02 23.47
N THR A 11 46.20 4.38 22.23
CA THR A 11 45.09 5.29 21.92
C THR A 11 44.24 4.62 20.86
N LEU A 12 43.12 4.07 21.31
CA LEU A 12 42.09 3.44 20.51
C LEU A 12 41.32 4.54 19.77
N CYS A 13 41.71 4.87 18.54
CA CYS A 13 40.84 5.65 17.64
C CYS A 13 39.79 4.70 17.04
N LEU A 14 38.72 4.46 17.79
CA LEU A 14 37.51 3.83 17.28
C LEU A 14 36.82 4.86 16.36
N ALA A 15 37.21 4.89 15.09
CA ALA A 15 36.44 5.59 14.07
C ALA A 15 35.16 4.80 13.81
N LEU A 16 34.12 5.08 14.61
CA LEU A 16 32.75 4.74 14.28
C LEU A 16 32.41 5.50 12.99
N GLY A 17 32.57 4.83 11.86
CA GLY A 17 31.96 5.20 10.60
C GLY A 17 30.44 5.16 10.79
N LEU A 18 29.87 6.26 11.24
CA LEU A 18 28.46 6.56 11.11
C LEU A 18 28.17 6.58 9.61
N GLY A 19 27.70 5.43 9.10
CA GLY A 19 26.99 5.38 7.83
C GLY A 19 25.87 6.39 7.93
N ALA A 20 26.00 7.50 7.20
CA ALA A 20 24.95 8.48 7.04
C ALA A 20 23.78 7.77 6.36
N ALA A 21 22.87 7.23 7.17
CA ALA A 21 21.54 6.92 6.72
C ALA A 21 20.93 8.24 6.28
N TRP A 22 20.74 8.41 4.98
CA TRP A 22 19.90 9.47 4.44
C TRP A 22 18.47 9.15 4.86
N ALA A 23 18.13 9.50 6.10
CA ALA A 23 16.76 9.61 6.53
C ALA A 23 16.15 10.75 5.72
N ASN A 24 15.25 10.42 4.79
CA ASN A 24 14.36 11.40 4.18
C ASN A 24 13.48 11.99 5.30
N ALA A 25 13.97 13.07 5.91
CA ALA A 25 13.26 13.89 6.88
C ALA A 25 12.23 14.80 6.18
N ALA A 26 11.33 14.18 5.42
CA ALA A 26 10.02 14.73 5.12
C ALA A 26 9.02 13.70 5.64
N GLY A 27 8.84 13.69 6.97
CA GLY A 27 7.86 12.82 7.62
C GLY A 27 6.51 13.04 6.96
N ALA A 28 5.94 11.98 6.39
CA ALA A 28 4.54 12.00 5.98
C ALA A 28 3.72 12.46 7.19
N PRO A 29 2.73 13.37 6.99
CA PRO A 29 1.93 13.85 8.11
C PRO A 29 1.31 12.65 8.85
N GLU A 30 1.37 12.67 10.18
CA GLU A 30 0.66 11.72 11.03
C GLU A 30 -0.80 11.68 10.57
N SER A 31 -1.28 10.51 10.15
CA SER A 31 -2.61 10.40 9.56
C SER A 31 -3.67 10.83 10.57
N ALA A 32 -4.46 11.84 10.24
CA ALA A 32 -5.48 12.41 11.11
C ALA A 32 -6.75 11.52 11.21
N THR A 33 -6.59 10.23 11.56
CA THR A 33 -7.72 9.38 11.89
C THR A 33 -7.84 9.23 13.39
N ALA A 34 -8.56 10.16 14.01
CA ALA A 34 -9.52 9.74 15.03
C ALA A 34 -10.44 8.71 14.35
N VAL A 35 -10.41 7.48 14.85
CA VAL A 35 -10.83 6.22 14.21
C VAL A 35 -12.21 6.28 13.53
N SER A 36 -12.27 6.76 12.29
CA SER A 36 -13.40 6.52 11.40
C SER A 36 -13.11 5.25 10.59
N ASP A 37 -13.55 4.12 11.13
CA ASP A 37 -13.47 2.74 10.60
C ASP A 37 -12.08 2.28 10.10
N LEU A 38 -11.50 1.32 10.81
CA LEU A 38 -10.31 0.59 10.36
C LEU A 38 -10.69 -0.40 9.25
N TYR A 39 -9.85 -0.53 8.23
CA TYR A 39 -10.00 -1.46 7.11
C TYR A 39 -8.82 -2.41 7.05
N PRO A 40 -8.98 -3.63 6.47
CA PRO A 40 -7.87 -4.56 6.26
C PRO A 40 -6.68 -3.94 5.49
N ASN A 41 -6.97 -2.99 4.60
CA ASN A 41 -5.97 -2.32 3.77
C ASN A 41 -4.98 -1.52 4.62
N ASP A 42 -5.40 -1.02 5.78
CA ASP A 42 -4.59 -0.15 6.63
C ASP A 42 -3.46 -0.90 7.34
N MET A 43 -3.52 -2.23 7.36
CA MET A 43 -2.48 -3.11 7.92
C MET A 43 -1.38 -3.46 6.91
N GLY A 44 -1.51 -3.02 5.65
CA GLY A 44 -0.50 -3.24 4.62
C GLY A 44 0.58 -2.16 4.57
N PRO A 45 1.60 -2.32 3.72
CA PRO A 45 2.62 -1.29 3.50
C PRO A 45 2.00 0.05 3.08
N ALA A 46 2.54 1.15 3.60
CA ALA A 46 2.08 2.51 3.31
C ALA A 46 2.89 3.19 2.18
N ASP A 47 3.89 2.51 1.65
CA ASP A 47 4.78 2.98 0.61
C ASP A 47 5.03 1.89 -0.44
N LEU A 48 5.51 2.34 -1.60
CA LEU A 48 5.88 1.53 -2.75
C LEU A 48 7.16 2.09 -3.37
N ASP A 49 8.01 1.21 -3.86
CA ASP A 49 9.02 1.59 -4.83
C ASP A 49 8.36 1.79 -6.20
N VAL A 50 8.36 3.03 -6.68
CA VAL A 50 7.82 3.42 -7.98
C VAL A 50 8.91 3.98 -8.90
N SER A 51 10.19 3.74 -8.60
CA SER A 51 11.33 4.28 -9.35
C SER A 51 11.22 4.02 -10.87
N GLU A 52 10.75 2.84 -11.24
CA GLU A 52 10.56 2.37 -12.62
C GLU A 52 9.24 2.80 -13.27
N TYR A 53 8.34 3.47 -12.53
CA TYR A 53 7.07 3.93 -13.11
C TYR A 53 7.27 5.18 -13.99
N PRO A 54 6.41 5.39 -15.02
CA PRO A 54 6.44 6.61 -15.82
C PRO A 54 6.33 7.86 -14.95
N LYS A 55 7.02 8.95 -15.35
CA LYS A 55 7.04 10.21 -14.57
C LYS A 55 5.65 10.69 -14.13
N PRO A 56 4.61 10.74 -15.00
CA PRO A 56 3.27 11.18 -14.57
C PRO A 56 2.65 10.27 -13.50
N ILE A 57 2.94 8.97 -13.55
CA ILE A 57 2.46 7.99 -12.56
C ILE A 57 3.19 8.18 -11.22
N ARG A 58 4.51 8.45 -11.25
CA ARG A 58 5.26 8.79 -10.03
C ARG A 58 4.76 10.07 -9.37
N GLU A 59 4.34 11.06 -10.15
CA GLU A 59 3.70 12.28 -9.64
C GLU A 59 2.35 11.97 -9.00
N GLY A 60 1.52 11.12 -9.62
CA GLY A 60 0.29 10.61 -9.03
C GLY A 60 0.52 9.90 -7.69
N TYR A 61 1.54 9.04 -7.61
CA TYR A 61 1.94 8.37 -6.37
C TYR A 61 2.29 9.37 -5.26
N LYS A 62 3.14 10.37 -5.56
CA LYS A 62 3.50 11.43 -4.61
C LYS A 62 2.26 12.14 -4.06
N LEU A 63 1.29 12.45 -4.93
CA LEU A 63 0.02 13.04 -4.51
C LEU A 63 -0.80 12.06 -3.65
N THR A 64 -0.83 10.77 -3.96
CA THR A 64 -1.51 9.76 -3.14
C THR A 64 -0.91 9.71 -1.73
N VAL A 65 0.40 9.56 -1.59
CA VAL A 65 1.04 9.43 -0.26
C VAL A 65 1.05 10.74 0.53
N PHE A 66 1.00 11.90 -0.13
CA PHE A 66 0.98 13.19 0.55
C PHE A 66 -0.43 13.69 0.86
N LYS A 67 -1.33 13.73 -0.14
CA LYS A 67 -2.66 14.33 -0.01
C LYS A 67 -3.70 13.38 0.55
N CYS A 68 -3.67 12.10 0.21
CA CYS A 68 -4.62 11.14 0.81
C CYS A 68 -4.27 10.85 2.28
N ALA A 69 -2.98 10.96 2.65
CA ALA A 69 -2.50 10.83 4.03
C ALA A 69 -3.16 11.81 5.01
N ALA A 70 -3.67 12.95 4.53
CA ALA A 70 -4.31 13.96 5.35
C ALA A 70 -5.56 13.44 6.09
N CYS A 71 -6.20 12.36 5.63
CA CYS A 71 -7.43 11.84 6.23
C CYS A 71 -7.37 10.35 6.59
N HIS A 72 -6.43 9.57 6.06
CA HIS A 72 -6.26 8.14 6.34
C HIS A 72 -4.86 7.69 5.92
N THR A 73 -4.41 6.52 6.36
CA THR A 73 -3.08 6.02 5.96
C THR A 73 -3.00 5.84 4.43
N PRO A 74 -1.82 6.07 3.80
CA PRO A 74 -1.62 5.75 2.39
C PRO A 74 -1.82 4.26 2.06
N ALA A 75 -1.66 3.38 3.05
CA ALA A 75 -1.90 1.95 2.89
C ALA A 75 -3.35 1.65 2.44
N ARG A 76 -4.32 2.50 2.82
CA ARG A 76 -5.74 2.31 2.51
C ARG A 76 -6.03 2.17 1.00
N PRO A 77 -5.61 3.11 0.13
CA PRO A 77 -5.73 2.93 -1.31
C PRO A 77 -4.71 1.91 -1.86
N LEU A 78 -3.46 1.90 -1.40
CA LEU A 78 -2.42 1.05 -1.97
C LEU A 78 -2.72 -0.46 -1.82
N ASN A 79 -3.36 -0.85 -0.71
CA ASN A 79 -3.72 -2.24 -0.42
C ASN A 79 -5.21 -2.55 -0.66
N SER A 80 -5.93 -1.70 -1.40
CA SER A 80 -7.30 -2.01 -1.79
C SER A 80 -7.36 -3.22 -2.71
N GLN A 81 -8.48 -3.93 -2.69
CA GLN A 81 -8.79 -5.02 -3.59
C GLN A 81 -9.19 -4.57 -5.01
N PHE A 82 -9.24 -3.25 -5.27
CA PHE A 82 -9.82 -2.73 -6.50
C PHE A 82 -8.92 -2.94 -7.71
N LEU A 83 -9.57 -3.34 -8.80
CA LEU A 83 -9.06 -3.42 -10.15
C LEU A 83 -10.03 -2.71 -11.10
N GLU A 84 -9.49 -1.81 -11.91
CA GLU A 84 -10.23 -1.15 -12.98
C GLU A 84 -9.70 -1.70 -14.30
N LEU A 85 -10.42 -2.66 -14.87
CA LEU A 85 -10.05 -3.39 -16.09
C LEU A 85 -11.08 -3.11 -17.18
N SER A 86 -10.64 -3.09 -18.44
CA SER A 86 -11.56 -3.20 -19.57
C SER A 86 -12.25 -4.57 -19.57
N ALA A 87 -13.35 -4.70 -20.31
CA ALA A 87 -14.08 -5.97 -20.40
C ALA A 87 -13.20 -7.13 -20.92
N GLU A 88 -12.29 -6.85 -21.85
CA GLU A 88 -11.34 -7.83 -22.38
C GLU A 88 -10.31 -8.25 -21.31
N GLU A 89 -9.69 -7.28 -20.62
CA GLU A 89 -8.75 -7.53 -19.53
C GLU A 89 -9.41 -8.32 -18.39
N GLU A 90 -10.66 -7.98 -18.04
CA GLU A 90 -11.43 -8.69 -17.02
C GLU A 90 -11.72 -10.14 -17.43
N ALA A 91 -12.17 -10.37 -18.66
CA ALA A 91 -12.42 -11.72 -19.17
C ALA A 91 -11.13 -12.57 -19.15
N ALA A 92 -10.00 -11.99 -19.56
CA ALA A 92 -8.70 -12.63 -19.51
C ALA A 92 -8.26 -12.95 -18.08
N PHE A 93 -8.43 -12.00 -17.15
CA PHE A 93 -8.12 -12.18 -15.73
C PHE A 93 -8.94 -13.31 -15.12
N LYS A 94 -10.27 -13.31 -15.33
CA LYS A 94 -11.19 -14.32 -14.79
C LYS A 94 -10.88 -15.72 -15.32
N LYS A 95 -10.55 -15.83 -16.60
CA LYS A 95 -10.15 -17.10 -17.23
C LYS A 95 -8.85 -17.66 -16.64
N LYS A 96 -7.86 -16.79 -16.39
CA LYS A 96 -6.54 -17.19 -15.89
C LYS A 96 -6.50 -17.44 -14.38
N HIS A 97 -7.38 -16.77 -13.63
CA HIS A 97 -7.42 -16.79 -12.16
C HIS A 97 -8.84 -17.07 -11.64
N PRO A 98 -9.41 -18.25 -11.94
CA PRO A 98 -10.78 -18.61 -11.56
C PRO A 98 -11.02 -18.67 -10.05
N GLU A 99 -9.98 -18.87 -9.25
CA GLU A 99 -10.01 -18.93 -7.79
C GLU A 99 -9.98 -17.56 -7.12
N ILE A 100 -9.37 -16.56 -7.76
CA ILE A 100 -9.15 -15.24 -7.16
C ILE A 100 -10.40 -14.35 -7.30
N HIS A 101 -11.07 -14.37 -8.45
CA HIS A 101 -12.16 -13.44 -8.75
C HIS A 101 -13.52 -13.82 -8.13
N LYS A 102 -13.61 -14.99 -7.47
CA LYS A 102 -14.84 -15.46 -6.81
C LYS A 102 -15.09 -14.75 -5.48
N ASP A 103 -14.08 -14.13 -4.89
CA ASP A 103 -14.17 -13.39 -3.65
C ASP A 103 -13.79 -11.93 -3.86
N ASN A 104 -14.80 -11.05 -3.85
CA ASN A 104 -14.62 -9.61 -4.01
C ASN A 104 -13.79 -8.97 -2.89
N ARG A 105 -13.48 -9.68 -1.80
CA ARG A 105 -12.54 -9.20 -0.78
C ARG A 105 -11.08 -9.34 -1.23
N LEU A 106 -10.80 -10.28 -2.12
CA LEU A 106 -9.48 -10.52 -2.70
C LEU A 106 -9.23 -9.61 -3.90
N VAL A 107 -10.19 -9.58 -4.82
CA VAL A 107 -10.16 -8.73 -6.02
C VAL A 107 -11.58 -8.30 -6.36
N HIS A 108 -11.82 -6.99 -6.40
CA HIS A 108 -13.07 -6.39 -6.86
C HIS A 108 -12.81 -5.68 -8.18
N ILE A 109 -13.34 -6.24 -9.27
CA ILE A 109 -13.18 -5.71 -10.62
C ILE A 109 -14.43 -4.90 -10.95
N GLU A 110 -14.26 -3.63 -11.29
CA GLU A 110 -15.35 -2.77 -11.70
C GLU A 110 -14.82 -1.56 -12.51
N ASP A 111 -15.54 -1.18 -13.57
CA ASP A 111 -15.21 0.01 -14.36
C ASP A 111 -15.31 1.29 -13.50
N LYS A 112 -14.35 2.20 -13.66
CA LYS A 112 -14.27 3.51 -12.98
C LYS A 112 -14.35 3.46 -11.45
N ILE A 113 -14.06 2.32 -10.82
CA ILE A 113 -14.09 2.21 -9.37
C ILE A 113 -13.15 3.20 -8.71
N TRP A 114 -11.95 3.40 -9.26
CA TRP A 114 -10.99 4.33 -8.68
C TRP A 114 -11.45 5.77 -8.84
N ASN A 115 -11.95 6.15 -10.01
CA ASN A 115 -12.52 7.47 -10.26
C ASN A 115 -13.62 7.81 -9.24
N ARG A 116 -14.56 6.88 -9.05
CA ARG A 116 -15.67 7.06 -8.11
C ARG A 116 -15.16 7.27 -6.69
N TYR A 117 -14.22 6.44 -6.24
CA TYR A 117 -13.66 6.54 -4.89
C TYR A 117 -12.87 7.83 -4.68
N VAL A 118 -12.01 8.21 -5.63
CA VAL A 118 -11.24 9.47 -5.55
C VAL A 118 -12.17 10.68 -5.49
N LYS A 119 -13.18 10.75 -6.38
CA LYS A 119 -14.18 11.84 -6.34
C LYS A 119 -14.95 11.90 -5.04
N ARG A 120 -15.32 10.73 -4.48
CA ARG A 120 -15.99 10.65 -3.18
C ARG A 120 -15.12 11.14 -2.03
N MET A 121 -13.80 10.95 -2.09
CA MET A 121 -12.88 11.53 -1.09
C MET A 121 -12.73 13.03 -1.29
N MET A 122 -12.61 13.49 -2.53
CA MET A 122 -12.52 14.92 -2.88
C MET A 122 -13.74 15.72 -2.39
N SER A 123 -14.93 15.10 -2.34
CA SER A 123 -16.15 15.73 -1.85
C SER A 123 -16.25 15.80 -0.33
N LYS A 124 -15.31 15.23 0.42
CA LYS A 124 -15.30 15.32 1.89
C LYS A 124 -14.79 16.71 2.33
N PRO A 125 -15.43 17.34 3.34
CA PRO A 125 -14.92 18.58 3.92
C PRO A 125 -13.46 18.42 4.35
N GLY A 126 -12.63 19.43 4.07
CA GLY A 126 -11.22 19.43 4.43
C GLY A 126 -10.30 18.61 3.53
N CYS A 127 -10.81 17.87 2.53
CA CYS A 127 -9.94 17.11 1.62
C CYS A 127 -9.02 18.05 0.81
N PRO A 128 -7.68 17.84 0.82
CA PRO A 128 -6.72 18.70 0.13
C PRO A 128 -6.54 18.38 -1.37
N VAL A 129 -7.21 17.33 -1.86
CA VAL A 129 -7.19 16.95 -3.29
C VAL A 129 -8.13 17.87 -4.07
N LYS A 130 -7.60 18.63 -5.02
CA LYS A 130 -8.33 19.64 -5.81
C LYS A 130 -7.93 19.56 -7.28
N GLY A 131 -8.81 20.04 -8.17
CA GLY A 131 -8.54 20.13 -9.61
C GLY A 131 -7.98 18.83 -10.21
N ASP A 132 -6.91 18.96 -10.97
CA ASP A 132 -6.28 17.86 -11.71
C ASP A 132 -5.56 16.82 -10.83
N ASP A 133 -5.34 17.11 -9.54
CA ASP A 133 -4.72 16.12 -8.64
C ASP A 133 -5.56 14.86 -8.53
N GLY A 134 -6.89 15.00 -8.55
CA GLY A 134 -7.80 13.87 -8.53
C GLY A 134 -7.59 12.94 -9.72
N LYS A 135 -7.37 13.51 -10.91
CA LYS A 135 -7.08 12.72 -12.11
C LYS A 135 -5.72 12.03 -11.99
N LYS A 136 -4.67 12.75 -11.56
CA LYS A 136 -3.32 12.17 -11.39
C LYS A 136 -3.30 11.02 -10.38
N ILE A 137 -4.03 11.17 -9.26
CA ILE A 137 -4.19 10.12 -8.25
C ILE A 137 -4.95 8.93 -8.86
N TRP A 138 -6.05 9.17 -9.58
CA TRP A 138 -6.80 8.10 -10.23
C TRP A 138 -5.94 7.34 -11.25
N ASP A 139 -5.23 8.04 -12.13
CA ASP A 139 -4.33 7.44 -13.13
C ASP A 139 -3.27 6.55 -12.46
N PHE A 140 -2.67 7.03 -11.35
CA PHE A 140 -1.75 6.23 -10.56
C PHE A 140 -2.41 4.96 -9.98
N LEU A 141 -3.58 5.08 -9.34
CA LEU A 141 -4.25 3.94 -8.71
C LEU A 141 -4.67 2.87 -9.74
N VAL A 142 -5.08 3.28 -10.94
CA VAL A 142 -5.36 2.36 -12.05
C VAL A 142 -4.06 1.67 -12.49
N TYR A 143 -3.01 2.43 -12.79
CA TYR A 143 -1.74 1.88 -13.26
C TYR A 143 -1.14 0.89 -12.25
N ASP A 144 -1.03 1.33 -11.00
CA ASP A 144 -0.40 0.57 -9.92
C ASP A 144 -1.20 -0.69 -9.58
N SER A 145 -2.54 -0.60 -9.56
CA SER A 145 -3.38 -1.77 -9.33
C SER A 145 -3.24 -2.80 -10.45
N LYS A 146 -3.14 -2.39 -11.72
CA LYS A 146 -2.85 -3.31 -12.82
C LYS A 146 -1.46 -3.93 -12.68
N ALA A 147 -0.43 -3.12 -12.43
CA ALA A 147 0.96 -3.58 -12.35
C ALA A 147 1.18 -4.61 -11.23
N ARG A 148 0.65 -4.37 -10.03
CA ARG A 148 0.92 -5.22 -8.86
C ARG A 148 -0.07 -6.35 -8.64
N LYS A 149 -1.30 -6.26 -9.19
CA LYS A 149 -2.40 -7.17 -8.82
C LYS A 149 -2.86 -8.08 -9.96
N THR A 150 -2.27 -7.96 -11.15
CA THR A 150 -2.64 -8.75 -12.33
C THR A 150 -1.44 -9.51 -12.91
N GLY A 151 -1.63 -10.22 -14.03
CA GLY A 151 -0.56 -10.89 -14.75
C GLY A 151 0.18 -11.92 -13.90
N ALA A 152 1.52 -11.88 -13.91
CA ALA A 152 2.35 -12.76 -13.10
C ALA A 152 2.22 -12.48 -11.58
N ASN A 153 1.79 -11.27 -11.20
CA ASN A 153 1.71 -10.84 -9.81
C ASN A 153 0.37 -11.20 -9.14
N ALA A 154 -0.63 -11.64 -9.90
CA ALA A 154 -1.99 -11.90 -9.39
C ALA A 154 -2.01 -12.87 -8.20
N LYS A 155 -1.23 -13.96 -8.26
CA LYS A 155 -1.14 -14.95 -7.15
C LYS A 155 -0.48 -14.37 -5.91
N ALA A 156 0.63 -13.64 -6.08
CA ALA A 156 1.32 -12.97 -4.98
C ALA A 156 0.41 -11.92 -4.32
N TRP A 157 -0.32 -11.14 -5.12
CA TRP A 157 -1.34 -10.22 -4.63
C TRP A 157 -2.43 -10.93 -3.84
N ALA A 158 -2.98 -12.03 -4.37
CA ALA A 158 -4.04 -12.77 -3.68
C ALA A 158 -3.56 -13.35 -2.35
N LYS A 159 -2.32 -13.88 -2.28
CA LYS A 159 -1.70 -14.31 -1.03
C LYS A 159 -1.55 -13.17 -0.03
N HIS A 160 -1.00 -12.03 -0.47
CA HIS A 160 -0.89 -10.82 0.35
C HIS A 160 -2.24 -10.37 0.89
N ARG A 161 -3.26 -10.29 0.01
CA ARG A 161 -4.59 -9.83 0.37
C ARG A 161 -5.31 -10.79 1.33
N THR A 162 -5.16 -12.10 1.12
CA THR A 162 -5.66 -13.11 2.05
C THR A 162 -5.00 -12.96 3.42
N LYS A 163 -3.69 -12.75 3.49
CA LYS A 163 -2.99 -12.50 4.75
C LYS A 163 -3.54 -11.27 5.46
N LEU A 164 -3.69 -10.13 4.77
CA LEU A 164 -4.28 -8.92 5.35
C LEU A 164 -5.68 -9.16 5.94
N LEU A 165 -6.54 -9.88 5.22
CA LEU A 165 -7.90 -10.17 5.70
C LEU A 165 -7.90 -11.09 6.92
N ARG A 166 -7.02 -12.09 6.95
CA ARG A 166 -6.87 -13.01 8.10
C ARG A 166 -6.31 -12.29 9.32
N ASP A 167 -5.25 -11.52 9.13
CA ASP A 167 -4.64 -10.73 10.20
C ASP A 167 -5.64 -9.72 10.75
N PHE A 168 -6.40 -9.04 9.88
CA PHE A 168 -7.45 -8.10 10.28
C PHE A 168 -8.58 -8.80 11.05
N ALA A 169 -9.02 -9.99 10.61
CA ALA A 169 -10.03 -10.77 11.33
C ALA A 169 -9.56 -11.18 12.74
N GLN A 170 -8.29 -11.55 12.87
CA GLN A 170 -7.70 -11.97 14.14
C GLN A 170 -7.47 -10.80 15.09
N GLN A 171 -6.94 -9.68 14.59
CA GLN A 171 -6.54 -8.55 15.42
C GLN A 171 -7.69 -7.56 15.67
N ASN A 172 -8.68 -7.51 14.78
CA ASN A 172 -9.79 -6.56 14.83
C ASN A 172 -11.15 -7.25 14.55
N PRO A 173 -11.54 -8.26 15.35
CA PRO A 173 -12.70 -9.11 15.06
C PRO A 173 -14.03 -8.34 14.96
N ASP A 174 -14.24 -7.32 15.79
CA ASP A 174 -15.46 -6.50 15.74
C ASP A 174 -15.53 -5.63 14.48
N ALA A 175 -14.40 -5.01 14.09
CA ALA A 175 -14.31 -4.24 12.86
C ALA A 175 -14.45 -5.14 11.63
N TYR A 176 -13.87 -6.35 11.67
CA TYR A 176 -14.05 -7.36 10.64
C TYR A 176 -15.53 -7.76 10.52
N LYS A 177 -16.21 -8.06 11.63
CA LYS A 177 -17.64 -8.39 11.65
C LYS A 177 -18.51 -7.23 11.15
N LYS A 178 -18.15 -5.99 11.46
CA LYS A 178 -18.84 -4.80 10.93
C LYS A 178 -18.72 -4.68 9.41
N LEU A 179 -17.55 -4.99 8.84
CA LEU A 179 -17.30 -4.89 7.40
C LEU A 179 -17.84 -6.09 6.60
N PHE A 180 -17.76 -7.30 7.16
CA PHE A 180 -17.99 -8.55 6.43
C PHE A 180 -19.07 -9.46 7.03
N GLY A 181 -19.75 -9.03 8.09
CA GLY A 181 -20.76 -9.82 8.78
C GLY A 181 -20.19 -11.09 9.39
N ALA A 182 -20.90 -12.21 9.25
CA ALA A 182 -20.48 -13.52 9.73
C ALA A 182 -19.55 -14.27 8.76
N ALA A 183 -19.15 -13.66 7.64
CA ALA A 183 -18.35 -14.33 6.62
C ALA A 183 -16.94 -14.66 7.16
N PRO A 184 -16.48 -15.92 7.13
CA PRO A 184 -15.16 -16.27 7.63
C PRO A 184 -14.06 -15.60 6.81
N ALA A 185 -12.88 -15.39 7.43
CA ALA A 185 -11.70 -14.94 6.70
C ALA A 185 -11.38 -15.90 5.54
N PRO A 186 -10.90 -15.40 4.38
CA PRO A 186 -10.57 -16.26 3.25
C PRO A 186 -9.52 -17.31 3.63
N LYS A 187 -9.64 -18.50 3.03
CA LYS A 187 -8.62 -19.55 3.14
C LYS A 187 -7.36 -19.13 2.41
N GLU A 188 -6.23 -19.68 2.84
CA GLU A 188 -4.95 -19.46 2.17
C GLU A 188 -4.99 -19.93 0.71
N ILE A 189 -4.43 -19.11 -0.17
CA ILE A 189 -4.26 -19.47 -1.58
C ILE A 189 -2.88 -20.11 -1.72
N GLN A 190 -2.86 -21.34 -2.23
CA GLN A 190 -1.65 -22.12 -2.50
C GLN A 190 -0.92 -21.64 -3.75
#